data_AF-A0A015W8P4-F1
#
_entry.id   AF-A0A015W8P4-F1
#
_cell.length_a   1.000
_cell.length_b   1.000
_cell.length_c   1.000
_cell.angle_alpha   90.00
_cell.angle_beta   90.00
_cell.angle_gamma   90.00
#
_symmetry.space_group_name_H-M   'P 1'
#
loop_
_entity.id
_entity.type
_entity.pdbx_description
1 polymer ?
#
loop_
_entity_poly.entity_id
_entity_poly.type
_entity_poly.pdbx_seq_one_letter_code
_entity_poly.pdbx_strand_id
1 'polypeptide(L)'
;MPKNYTLQNASNLGWLFYKDYYRQEPNVDFISTQGKESDTTADFFRKTNQRITAYQLNSESPLVAAFNNHFGTPLQLKTIYPGLITGSGLPHQTGSKGEFKLGFQFDYTTGLPYIPGSSIKGTLRSMFPFSLKDKGSTKRI
;
A
#
# COMPACT_ATOMS: atom_id res chain seq x y z
N MET A 1 -0.75 35.78 16.87
CA MET A 1 -1.89 34.83 16.99
C MET A 1 -1.50 33.53 16.31
N PRO A 2 -1.48 32.38 17.00
CA PRO A 2 -1.14 31.11 16.38
C PRO A 2 -2.27 30.68 15.42
N LYS A 3 -1.90 30.30 14.20
CA LYS A 3 -2.84 29.72 13.23
C LYS A 3 -3.25 28.35 13.73
N ASN A 4 -4.51 28.21 14.14
CA ASN A 4 -5.13 26.94 14.47
C ASN A 4 -5.24 26.12 13.17
N TYR A 5 -4.33 25.17 12.97
CA TYR A 5 -4.46 24.16 11.92
C TYR A 5 -5.47 23.11 12.40
N THR A 6 -6.76 23.32 12.13
CA THR A 6 -7.76 22.25 12.15
C THR A 6 -7.45 21.28 11.01
N LEU A 7 -6.69 20.21 11.31
CA LEU A 7 -6.44 19.10 10.38
C LEU A 7 -7.71 18.24 10.21
N GLN A 8 -8.76 18.80 9.61
CA GLN A 8 -9.84 18.04 8.97
C GLN A 8 -9.68 18.02 7.43
N ASN A 9 -8.45 18.15 6.93
CA ASN A 9 -8.10 17.78 5.56
C ASN A 9 -7.59 16.33 5.58
N ALA A 10 -8.51 15.39 5.42
CA ALA A 10 -8.32 13.95 5.52
C ALA A 10 -7.44 13.39 4.39
N SER A 11 -6.12 13.42 4.56
CA SER A 11 -5.20 12.71 3.68
C SER A 11 -5.46 11.20 3.74
N ASN A 12 -5.63 10.57 2.58
CA ASN A 12 -5.77 9.11 2.48
C ASN A 12 -4.43 8.42 2.81
N LEU A 13 -4.49 7.16 3.27
CA LEU A 13 -3.29 6.43 3.72
C LEU A 13 -2.23 6.29 2.61
N GLY A 14 -2.67 6.06 1.37
CA GLY A 14 -1.77 5.98 0.22
C GLY A 14 -0.97 7.28 0.01
N TRP A 15 -1.61 8.44 0.13
CA TRP A 15 -0.95 9.73 0.01
C TRP A 15 0.00 9.99 1.19
N LEU A 16 -0.40 9.62 2.42
CA LEU A 16 0.47 9.70 3.59
C LEU A 16 1.74 8.87 3.40
N PHE A 17 1.58 7.65 2.90
CA PHE A 17 2.69 6.72 2.69
C PHE A 17 3.57 7.14 1.51
N TYR A 18 3.02 7.52 0.35
CA TYR A 18 3.84 7.76 -0.84
C TYR A 18 4.33 9.20 -1.02
N LYS A 19 3.65 10.17 -0.43
CA LYS A 19 3.93 11.60 -0.66
C LYS A 19 4.32 12.32 0.62
N ASP A 20 3.50 12.25 1.65
CA ASP A 20 3.79 12.93 2.93
C ASP A 20 5.03 12.34 3.62
N TYR A 21 5.25 11.04 3.45
CA TYR A 21 6.35 10.31 4.08
C TYR A 21 7.75 10.86 3.78
N TYR A 22 7.94 11.38 2.56
CA TYR A 22 9.19 11.97 2.10
C TYR A 22 9.09 13.49 1.91
N ARG A 23 8.07 14.12 2.51
CA ARG A 23 7.93 15.57 2.48
C ARG A 23 9.12 16.18 3.20
N GLN A 24 9.82 17.09 2.52
CA GLN A 24 10.95 17.80 3.10
C GLN A 24 10.49 18.66 4.27
N GLU A 25 11.08 18.42 5.44
CA GLU A 25 10.94 19.25 6.62
C GLU A 25 12.25 20.01 6.87
N PRO A 26 12.20 21.22 7.47
CA PRO A 26 13.40 21.96 7.83
C PRO A 26 14.34 21.09 8.69
N ASN A 27 15.62 21.02 8.30
CA ASN A 27 16.67 20.25 8.97
C ASN A 27 16.55 18.71 8.88
N VAL A 28 15.71 18.19 7.97
CA VAL A 28 15.68 16.78 7.60
C VAL A 28 16.29 16.62 6.22
N ASP A 29 17.46 15.98 6.15
CA ASP A 29 18.10 15.63 4.89
C ASP A 29 17.98 14.12 4.67
N PHE A 30 17.28 13.75 3.61
CA PHE A 30 17.08 12.35 3.19
C PHE A 30 18.23 11.86 2.30
N ILE A 31 19.03 12.77 1.76
CA ILE A 31 20.16 12.45 0.89
C ILE A 31 21.42 12.71 1.71
N SER A 32 21.86 11.69 2.44
CA SER A 32 23.13 11.75 3.17
C SER A 32 24.27 12.10 2.20
N THR A 33 24.76 13.33 2.24
CA THR A 33 25.96 13.75 1.51
C THR A 33 27.25 13.33 2.24
N GLN A 34 27.18 12.90 3.51
CA GLN A 34 28.38 12.64 4.34
C GLN A 34 28.34 11.38 5.23
N GLY A 35 27.52 10.38 4.93
CA GLY A 35 27.64 9.03 5.52
C GLY A 35 27.38 8.95 7.04
N LYS A 36 26.96 10.03 7.69
CA LYS A 36 26.47 10.04 9.07
C LYS A 36 24.95 10.17 9.06
N GLU A 37 24.28 9.08 9.44
CA GLU A 37 22.86 9.08 9.76
C GLU A 37 22.62 10.11 10.89
N SER A 38 21.77 11.12 10.66
CA SER A 38 21.41 12.04 11.73
C SER A 38 20.28 11.46 12.59
N ASP A 39 20.38 11.63 13.90
CA ASP A 39 19.30 11.27 14.83
C ASP A 39 18.02 12.07 14.55
N THR A 40 18.13 13.26 13.95
CA THR A 40 16.99 14.09 13.55
C THR A 40 16.15 13.44 12.44
N THR A 41 16.79 12.82 11.44
CA THR A 41 16.11 12.10 10.35
C THR A 41 15.46 10.83 10.88
N ALA A 42 16.14 10.10 11.77
CA ALA A 42 15.57 8.91 12.41
C ALA A 42 14.34 9.23 13.27
N ASP A 43 14.38 10.34 14.01
CA ASP A 43 13.27 10.82 14.82
C ASP A 43 12.08 11.28 13.96
N PHE A 44 12.34 11.90 12.80
CA PHE A 44 11.32 12.22 11.82
C PHE A 44 10.58 10.97 11.34
N PHE A 45 11.32 9.97 10.82
CA PHE A 45 10.69 8.74 10.32
C PHE A 45 9.95 7.98 11.42
N ARG A 46 10.47 7.97 12.65
CA ARG A 46 9.77 7.35 13.79
C ARG A 46 8.39 7.97 14.02
N LYS A 47 8.29 9.30 14.01
CA LYS A 47 7.00 10.01 14.17
C LYS A 47 6.06 9.71 13.00
N THR A 48 6.58 9.74 11.78
CA THR A 48 5.79 9.44 10.58
C THR A 48 5.28 8.00 10.56
N ASN A 49 6.12 7.04 10.94
CA ASN A 49 5.75 5.62 11.06
C ASN A 49 4.65 5.40 12.10
N GLN A 50 4.74 6.09 13.25
CA GLN A 50 3.69 6.04 14.28
C GLN A 50 2.36 6.54 13.73
N ARG A 51 2.36 7.63 12.96
CA ARG A 51 1.14 8.17 12.32
C ARG A 51 0.53 7.20 11.31
N ILE A 52 1.35 6.53 10.50
CA ILE A 52 0.89 5.53 9.52
C ILE A 52 0.35 4.28 10.23
N THR A 53 1.04 3.81 11.26
CA THR A 53 0.66 2.59 12.00
C THR A 53 -0.62 2.79 12.81
N ALA A 54 -0.85 4.01 13.32
CA ALA A 54 -2.06 4.37 14.04
C ALA A 54 -3.25 4.72 13.10
N TYR A 55 -3.04 4.73 11.78
CA TYR A 55 -4.09 5.10 10.83
C TYR A 55 -5.22 4.07 10.81
N GLN A 56 -6.45 4.55 11.02
CA GLN A 56 -7.65 3.71 10.94
C GLN A 56 -8.25 3.80 9.53
N LEU A 57 -8.38 2.65 8.87
CA LEU A 57 -8.99 2.57 7.54
C LEU A 57 -10.49 2.84 7.64
N ASN A 58 -10.98 3.76 6.81
CA ASN A 58 -12.41 3.99 6.65
C ASN A 58 -12.92 3.17 5.44
N SER A 59 -13.42 1.97 5.71
CA SER A 59 -14.00 1.08 4.69
C SER A 59 -15.43 1.47 4.28
N GLU A 60 -16.07 2.39 5.00
CA GLU A 60 -17.46 2.82 4.76
C GLU A 60 -17.54 4.03 3.82
N SER A 61 -16.48 4.28 3.03
CA SER A 61 -16.48 5.36 2.05
C SER A 61 -17.59 5.18 1.01
N PRO A 62 -18.34 6.24 0.65
CA PRO A 62 -19.32 6.22 -0.44
C PRO A 62 -18.74 5.69 -1.76
N LEU A 63 -17.45 5.89 -1.99
CA LEU A 63 -16.74 5.36 -3.17
C LEU A 63 -16.63 3.84 -3.16
N VAL A 64 -16.39 3.25 -1.98
CA VAL A 64 -16.34 1.79 -1.80
C VAL A 64 -17.72 1.19 -1.98
N ALA A 65 -18.75 1.83 -1.41
CA ALA A 65 -20.14 1.43 -1.61
C ALA A 65 -20.55 1.49 -3.10
N ALA A 66 -20.22 2.59 -3.79
CA ALA A 66 -20.49 2.75 -5.21
C ALA A 66 -19.76 1.69 -6.06
N PHE A 67 -18.50 1.40 -5.74
CA PHE A 67 -17.73 0.34 -6.40
C PHE A 67 -18.41 -1.02 -6.23
N ASN A 68 -18.77 -1.38 -5.00
CA ASN A 68 -19.43 -2.67 -4.71
C ASN A 68 -20.79 -2.80 -5.42
N ASN A 69 -21.55 -1.71 -5.53
CA ASN A 69 -22.84 -1.69 -6.22
C ASN A 69 -22.69 -1.76 -7.76
N HIS A 70 -21.55 -1.35 -8.31
CA HIS A 70 -21.30 -1.40 -9.75
C HIS A 70 -21.03 -2.83 -10.25
N PHE A 71 -20.38 -3.67 -9.44
CA PHE A 71 -19.94 -5.00 -9.83
C PHE A 71 -20.81 -6.11 -9.21
N GLY A 72 -21.92 -6.47 -9.86
CA GLY A 72 -22.70 -7.70 -9.65
C GLY A 72 -22.62 -8.34 -8.25
N THR A 73 -22.32 -9.64 -8.18
CA THR A 73 -22.09 -10.35 -6.90
C THR A 73 -20.58 -10.55 -6.70
N PRO A 74 -19.93 -9.84 -5.76
CA PRO A 74 -18.49 -9.98 -5.54
C PRO A 74 -18.14 -11.30 -4.83
N LEU A 75 -16.98 -11.87 -5.16
CA LEU A 75 -16.37 -12.94 -4.37
C LEU A 75 -15.81 -12.34 -3.08
N GLN A 76 -16.43 -12.66 -1.94
CA GLN A 76 -16.01 -12.17 -0.63
C GLN A 76 -14.98 -13.10 0.01
N LEU A 77 -13.81 -12.55 0.32
CA LEU A 77 -12.71 -13.28 0.96
C LEU A 77 -12.26 -12.53 2.21
N LYS A 78 -11.79 -13.27 3.22
CA LYS A 78 -11.27 -12.71 4.45
C LYS A 78 -9.82 -13.14 4.65
N THR A 79 -8.97 -12.21 5.05
CA THR A 79 -7.60 -12.54 5.44
C THR A 79 -7.58 -13.28 6.77
N ILE A 80 -6.69 -14.27 6.88
CA ILE A 80 -6.39 -14.97 8.14
C ILE A 80 -5.04 -14.49 8.68
N TYR A 81 -4.72 -14.82 9.92
CA TYR A 81 -3.42 -14.49 10.53
C TYR A 81 -2.25 -15.02 9.67
N PRO A 82 -1.15 -14.25 9.46
CA PRO A 82 -0.81 -12.94 10.05
C PRO A 82 -1.37 -11.71 9.30
N GLY A 83 -2.28 -11.91 8.35
CA GLY A 83 -2.82 -10.87 7.48
C GLY A 83 -2.30 -11.02 6.04
N LEU A 84 -2.48 -9.97 5.24
CA LEU A 84 -2.04 -9.92 3.85
C LEU A 84 -1.24 -8.65 3.60
N ILE A 85 -0.08 -8.80 2.98
CA ILE A 85 0.77 -7.69 2.54
C ILE A 85 0.83 -7.71 1.01
N THR A 86 0.58 -6.56 0.39
CA THR A 86 0.70 -6.37 -1.06
C THR A 86 1.69 -5.27 -1.36
N GLY A 87 2.48 -5.43 -2.43
CA GLY A 87 3.45 -4.41 -2.84
C GLY A 87 4.78 -4.42 -2.08
N SER A 88 5.11 -5.47 -1.34
CA SER A 88 6.38 -5.59 -0.59
C SER A 88 7.65 -5.45 -1.44
N GLY A 89 7.57 -5.82 -2.72
CA GLY A 89 8.65 -5.65 -3.70
C GLY A 89 8.72 -4.26 -4.33
N LEU A 90 7.82 -3.33 -3.99
CA LEU A 90 7.90 -1.96 -4.48
C LEU A 90 8.99 -1.19 -3.73
N PRO A 91 9.80 -0.39 -4.46
CA PRO A 91 10.79 0.45 -3.82
C PRO A 91 10.10 1.52 -2.97
N HIS A 92 10.43 1.52 -1.69
CA HIS A 92 9.99 2.52 -0.73
C HIS A 92 11.10 2.72 0.29
N GLN A 93 12.27 3.14 -0.16
CA GLN A 93 13.41 3.40 0.73
C GLN A 93 14.34 4.42 0.10
N THR A 94 14.98 5.22 0.95
CA THR A 94 16.00 6.21 0.61
C THR A 94 17.38 5.85 1.17
N GLY A 95 17.46 4.78 1.98
CA GLY A 95 18.64 4.42 2.75
C GLY A 95 18.72 5.12 4.10
N SER A 96 17.67 5.83 4.51
CA SER A 96 17.65 6.59 5.76
C SER A 96 17.31 5.71 6.96
N LYS A 97 17.94 5.98 8.10
CA LYS A 97 17.65 5.27 9.36
C LYS A 97 16.20 5.53 9.80
N GLY A 98 15.52 4.47 10.23
CA GLY A 98 14.17 4.55 10.79
C GLY A 98 13.04 4.56 9.76
N GLU A 99 13.34 4.60 8.46
CA GLU A 99 12.33 4.51 7.41
C GLU A 99 11.71 3.09 7.31
N PHE A 100 10.49 3.00 6.81
CA PHE A 100 9.92 1.75 6.34
C PHE A 100 10.68 1.32 5.09
N LYS A 101 11.22 0.11 5.09
CA LYS A 101 12.01 -0.42 3.97
C LYS A 101 11.16 -1.14 2.91
N LEU A 102 9.97 -1.60 3.32
CA LEU A 102 9.06 -2.34 2.46
C LEU A 102 8.02 -1.41 1.86
N GLY A 103 7.70 -1.63 0.59
CA GLY A 103 6.57 -0.98 -0.07
C GLY A 103 5.23 -1.60 0.32
N PHE A 104 4.17 -0.82 0.14
CA PHE A 104 2.78 -1.25 0.29
C PHE A 104 1.94 -0.75 -0.87
N GLN A 105 1.02 -1.55 -1.40
CA GLN A 105 0.16 -1.13 -2.51
C GLN A 105 -1.14 -0.50 -1.98
N PHE A 106 -1.39 0.77 -2.34
CA PHE A 106 -2.62 1.49 -2.01
C PHE A 106 -3.32 1.99 -3.27
N ASP A 107 -4.65 1.97 -3.26
CA ASP A 107 -5.45 2.56 -4.31
C ASP A 107 -5.34 4.09 -4.25
N TYR A 108 -5.13 4.72 -5.40
CA TYR A 108 -4.84 6.15 -5.45
C TYR A 108 -6.02 7.01 -4.96
N THR A 109 -7.23 6.60 -5.30
CA THR A 109 -8.45 7.38 -5.03
C THR A 109 -8.93 7.20 -3.60
N THR A 110 -9.05 5.95 -3.15
CA THR A 110 -9.59 5.60 -1.83
C THR A 110 -8.53 5.58 -0.73
N GLY A 111 -7.26 5.37 -1.08
CA GLY A 111 -6.16 5.13 -0.14
C GLY A 111 -6.25 3.80 0.60
N LEU A 112 -7.17 2.91 0.22
CA LEU A 112 -7.29 1.59 0.82
C LEU A 112 -6.25 0.63 0.22
N PRO A 113 -5.74 -0.35 1.00
CA PRO A 113 -4.89 -1.39 0.45
C PRO A 113 -5.68 -2.24 -0.56
N TYR A 114 -5.04 -2.62 -1.66
CA TYR A 114 -5.65 -3.51 -2.66
C TYR A 114 -4.70 -4.59 -3.16
N ILE A 115 -5.26 -5.64 -3.75
CA ILE A 115 -4.53 -6.70 -4.44
C ILE A 115 -4.61 -6.43 -5.94
N PRO A 116 -3.48 -6.27 -6.66
CA PRO A 116 -3.51 -6.12 -8.11
C PRO A 116 -4.16 -7.31 -8.80
N GLY A 117 -5.06 -7.06 -9.76
CA GLY A 117 -5.72 -8.11 -10.53
C GLY A 117 -4.74 -9.02 -11.28
N SER A 118 -3.58 -8.48 -11.70
CA SER A 118 -2.48 -9.27 -12.27
C SER A 118 -1.89 -10.29 -11.29
N SER A 119 -1.80 -9.95 -10.00
CA SER A 119 -1.32 -10.85 -8.95
C SER A 119 -2.31 -11.99 -8.71
N ILE A 120 -3.61 -11.69 -8.69
CA ILE A 120 -4.68 -12.70 -8.58
C ILE A 120 -4.64 -13.64 -9.79
N LYS A 121 -4.63 -13.07 -11.01
CA LYS A 121 -4.56 -13.84 -12.26
C LYS A 121 -3.31 -14.72 -12.33
N GLY A 122 -2.15 -14.18 -11.97
CA GLY A 122 -0.89 -14.91 -11.95
C GLY A 122 -0.90 -16.08 -10.98
N THR A 123 -1.43 -15.86 -9.77
CA THR A 123 -1.55 -16.89 -8.74
C THR A 123 -2.52 -18.00 -9.18
N LEU A 124 -3.70 -17.64 -9.68
CA LEU A 124 -4.66 -18.62 -10.21
C LEU A 124 -4.06 -19.42 -11.37
N ARG A 125 -3.37 -18.76 -12.32
CA ARG A 125 -2.70 -19.44 -13.43
C ARG A 125 -1.61 -20.42 -12.94
N SER A 126 -0.87 -20.07 -11.90
CA SER A 126 0.15 -20.92 -11.29
C SER A 126 -0.45 -22.15 -10.60
N MET A 127 -1.59 -21.97 -9.92
CA MET A 127 -2.31 -23.05 -9.23
C MET A 127 -3.03 -24.00 -10.18
N PHE A 128 -3.46 -23.52 -11.35
CA PHE A 128 -4.19 -24.32 -12.35
C PHE A 128 -3.45 -24.41 -13.70
N PRO A 129 -2.28 -25.07 -13.77
CA PRO A 129 -1.45 -25.09 -14.98
C PRO A 129 -2.07 -25.87 -16.16
N PHE A 130 -3.09 -26.71 -15.92
CA PHE A 130 -3.60 -27.69 -16.89
C PHE A 130 -4.88 -27.29 -17.64
N SER A 131 -5.54 -26.17 -17.32
CA SER A 131 -6.88 -25.87 -17.86
C SER A 131 -6.93 -25.57 -19.38
N LEU A 132 -5.78 -25.45 -20.07
CA LEU A 132 -5.72 -25.13 -21.50
C LEU A 132 -5.10 -26.24 -22.38
N LYS A 133 -4.55 -27.31 -21.80
CA LYS A 133 -3.79 -28.31 -22.56
C LYS A 133 -4.63 -29.49 -23.08
N ASP A 134 -5.92 -29.56 -22.71
CA ASP A 134 -6.75 -30.75 -22.96
C ASP A 134 -7.85 -30.59 -24.02
N LYS A 135 -7.88 -29.49 -24.78
CA LYS A 135 -8.80 -29.34 -25.92
C LYS A 135 -8.23 -29.84 -27.27
N GLY A 136 -7.09 -30.52 -27.26
CA GLY A 136 -6.38 -30.92 -28.48
C GLY A 136 -5.91 -32.38 -28.56
N SER A 137 -6.19 -33.24 -27.57
CA SER A 137 -5.68 -34.62 -27.56
C SER A 137 -6.77 -35.71 -27.56
N THR A 138 -7.94 -35.46 -28.17
CA THR A 138 -8.76 -36.58 -28.64
C THR A 138 -8.12 -37.14 -29.93
N LYS A 139 -7.07 -37.96 -29.79
CA LYS A 139 -6.74 -38.93 -30.83
C LYS A 139 -7.90 -39.90 -30.90
N ARG A 140 -8.74 -39.76 -31.93
CA ARG A 140 -9.67 -40.81 -32.37
C ARG A 140 -8.83 -42.04 -32.69
N ILE A 141 -9.09 -43.12 -31.97
CA ILE A 141 -8.73 -44.49 -32.34
C ILE A 141 -9.91 -45.04 -33.12
#